data_AF-Q2HEN6-F1
#
_entry.id   AF-Q2HEN6-F1
#
_cell.length_a   1.000
_cell.length_b   1.000
_cell.length_c   1.000
_cell.angle_alpha   90.00
_cell.angle_beta   90.00
_cell.angle_gamma   90.00
#
_symmetry.space_group_name_H-M   'P 1'
#
loop_
_entity.id
_entity.type
_entity.pdbx_description
1 polymer ?
#
loop_
_entity_poly.entity_id
_entity_poly.type
_entity_poly.pdbx_seq_one_letter_code
_entity_poly.pdbx_strand_id
1 'polypeptide(L)'
;MRSGTLLFISLVSIFLVILPAAAQECSATKKCATGCCSKFGFCGFGKDYCSPEVCVAGCDAKLQCDPGTFGADYVELQKCPLNACSKWGYCGATAEFCTDKKFKRPSCPLDSTKPMKRVVSYYEGRPPPLPRVYARGRTRGGIQVQDGASETVMGPQRSQIVPHGGGTSPVKPEGSARFLGVWLDWKLNWKAHLVAVKKKLRTQSYALSRIVAKTWGMGLAKAREVYTKCIRSALGYGASSFHIPTDVGGEPAKIGITKALGKAQNKSLRIVAGAFKSTPIRNLETEAWVPPLDLYLNKRLADFENRLQRPDLDDGRGGKKTAAIVVLTACRKIQQRLSSRRDNRGRPRTLGPQGPTAVERAAGTVMRWTGGIVDTNRAVEEAWKARWLKERDGRAIARPADDFDHQQKTLFRNETLSRHDGLSKAKSSLLIQIRTGAIGLRDFLFTRGVPEVLTPACKCGEGRETAEHLVVWCLAPPLTRRWERTGIRTRRDFYSVLHGINPTTARLARRILDWVMDTVKLPMYRLARGLELEEAA
;
A
#
# COMPACT_ATOMS: atom_id res chain seq x y z
N MET A 1 -7.68 42.37 63.61
CA MET A 1 -6.76 41.23 63.80
C MET A 1 -7.54 39.98 63.35
N ARG A 2 -7.59 39.55 62.08
CA ARG A 2 -6.56 39.22 61.07
C ARG A 2 -5.44 38.31 61.61
N SER A 3 -5.35 37.13 60.98
CA SER A 3 -4.32 36.08 61.06
C SER A 3 -4.32 35.22 62.33
N GLY A 4 -4.86 34.00 62.23
CA GLY A 4 -4.64 32.99 63.27
C GLY A 4 -5.22 31.60 63.00
N THR A 5 -6.30 31.48 62.24
CA THR A 5 -7.10 30.23 62.20
C THR A 5 -7.20 29.55 60.84
N LEU A 6 -6.33 29.93 59.88
CA LEU A 6 -6.25 29.30 58.55
C LEU A 6 -4.94 28.51 58.31
N LEU A 7 -4.00 28.53 59.25
CA LEU A 7 -2.70 27.86 59.12
C LEU A 7 -2.64 26.46 59.72
N PHE A 8 -3.58 26.08 60.59
CA PHE A 8 -3.60 24.74 61.21
C PHE A 8 -4.38 23.67 60.43
N ILE A 9 -5.29 24.06 59.52
CA ILE A 9 -6.06 23.11 58.69
C ILE A 9 -5.30 22.76 57.38
N SER A 10 -4.29 23.56 57.00
CA SER A 10 -3.45 23.31 55.83
C SER A 10 -2.34 22.27 56.09
N LEU A 11 -1.91 22.07 57.34
CA LEU A 11 -0.81 21.14 57.67
C LEU A 11 -1.26 19.69 57.92
N VAL A 12 -2.53 19.44 58.23
CA VAL A 12 -3.06 18.07 58.43
C VAL A 12 -3.55 17.44 57.12
N SER A 13 -3.82 18.24 56.09
CA SER A 13 -4.26 17.75 54.76
C SER A 13 -3.11 17.42 53.80
N ILE A 14 -1.86 17.74 54.16
CA ILE A 14 -0.66 17.47 53.34
C ILE A 14 0.05 16.16 53.75
N PHE A 15 -0.35 15.53 54.86
CA PHE A 15 0.28 14.29 55.36
C PHE A 15 -0.43 12.99 54.94
N LEU A 16 -1.44 13.04 54.07
CA LEU A 16 -2.28 11.87 53.73
C LEU A 16 -2.39 11.57 52.23
N VAL A 17 -1.43 11.98 51.42
CA VAL A 17 -1.21 11.43 50.06
C VAL A 17 0.29 11.29 49.79
N ILE A 18 0.97 10.45 50.57
CA ILE A 18 2.12 9.70 50.07
C ILE A 18 1.62 8.26 49.97
N LEU A 19 1.03 7.92 48.81
CA LEU A 19 1.00 6.53 48.40
C LEU A 19 2.47 6.08 48.34
N PRO A 20 2.88 5.02 49.07
CA PRO A 20 4.14 4.39 48.72
C PRO A 20 3.98 3.94 47.27
N ALA A 21 4.93 4.30 46.41
CA ALA A 21 5.09 3.61 45.15
C ALA A 21 5.34 2.15 45.50
N ALA A 22 4.28 1.34 45.50
CA ALA A 22 4.38 -0.08 45.76
C ALA A 22 5.21 -0.67 44.62
N ALA A 23 6.51 -0.85 44.88
CA ALA A 23 7.33 -1.69 44.02
C ALA A 23 6.64 -3.05 43.97
N GLN A 24 6.43 -3.58 42.77
CA GLN A 24 5.69 -4.81 42.60
C GLN A 24 6.44 -5.95 43.30
N GLU A 25 5.90 -6.40 44.44
CA GLU A 25 6.47 -7.51 45.21
C GLU A 25 6.36 -8.81 44.41
N CYS A 26 7.49 -9.49 44.27
CA CYS A 26 7.63 -10.73 43.50
C CYS A 26 8.25 -11.84 44.35
N SER A 27 7.99 -13.09 43.96
CA SER A 27 8.52 -14.28 44.62
C SER A 27 8.74 -15.40 43.61
N ALA A 28 9.25 -16.56 44.06
CA ALA A 28 9.41 -17.75 43.21
C ALA A 28 8.10 -18.19 42.53
N THR A 29 6.96 -17.98 43.18
CA THR A 29 5.62 -18.33 42.67
C THR A 29 4.92 -17.17 41.98
N LYS A 30 5.22 -15.91 42.38
CA LYS A 30 4.63 -14.70 41.80
C LYS A 30 5.63 -13.98 40.90
N LYS A 31 5.53 -14.26 39.60
CA LYS A 31 6.39 -13.66 38.56
C LYS A 31 6.10 -12.16 38.37
N CYS A 32 7.13 -11.43 37.98
CA CYS A 32 7.01 -10.05 37.53
C CYS A 32 6.22 -9.97 36.22
N ALA A 33 5.43 -8.90 36.04
CA ALA A 33 4.75 -8.64 34.76
C ALA A 33 5.74 -8.37 33.62
N THR A 34 6.85 -7.69 33.95
CA THR A 34 8.03 -7.49 33.09
C THR A 34 9.28 -7.52 33.96
N GLY A 35 10.32 -8.23 33.52
CA GLY A 35 11.63 -8.30 34.21
C GLY A 35 11.83 -9.52 35.10
N CYS A 36 13.01 -9.55 35.74
CA CYS A 36 13.42 -10.59 36.66
C CYS A 36 13.02 -10.26 38.09
N CYS A 37 12.68 -11.28 38.86
CA CYS A 37 12.44 -11.16 40.29
C CYS A 37 13.74 -11.39 41.06
N SER A 38 14.17 -10.40 41.85
CA SER A 38 15.33 -10.52 42.74
C SER A 38 14.98 -11.27 44.02
N LYS A 39 15.99 -11.82 44.71
CA LYS A 39 15.88 -12.43 46.05
C LYS A 39 15.36 -11.48 47.13
N PHE A 40 15.41 -10.17 46.86
CA PHE A 40 14.90 -9.13 47.74
C PHE A 40 13.40 -8.83 47.50
N GLY A 41 12.75 -9.57 46.61
CA GLY A 41 11.32 -9.43 46.35
C GLY A 41 10.94 -8.30 45.40
N PHE A 42 11.91 -7.73 44.67
CA PHE A 42 11.69 -6.62 43.74
C PHE A 42 11.90 -7.03 42.28
N CYS A 43 11.02 -6.54 41.41
CA CYS A 43 11.10 -6.69 39.96
C CYS A 43 12.03 -5.67 39.31
N GLY A 44 12.89 -6.12 38.41
CA GLY A 44 13.78 -5.23 37.65
C GLY A 44 14.51 -5.94 36.51
N PHE A 45 15.40 -5.22 35.82
CA PHE A 45 16.22 -5.73 34.73
C PHE A 45 17.70 -5.43 34.97
N GLY A 46 18.58 -6.16 34.29
CA GLY A 46 20.04 -5.99 34.39
C GLY A 46 20.66 -6.86 35.48
N LYS A 47 21.96 -6.67 35.71
CA LYS A 47 22.77 -7.54 36.59
C LYS A 47 22.25 -7.61 38.03
N ASP A 48 21.71 -6.51 38.54
CA ASP A 48 21.24 -6.40 39.93
C ASP A 48 19.95 -7.20 40.20
N TYR A 49 19.25 -7.66 39.16
CA TYR A 49 17.99 -8.39 39.27
C TYR A 49 18.00 -9.75 38.55
N CYS A 50 18.68 -9.83 37.41
CA CYS A 50 18.70 -11.00 36.51
C CYS A 50 19.99 -11.83 36.61
N SER A 51 20.93 -11.49 37.49
CA SER A 51 22.13 -12.31 37.67
C SER A 51 21.79 -13.67 38.29
N PRO A 52 22.56 -14.74 37.98
CA PRO A 52 22.32 -16.09 38.50
C PRO A 52 22.33 -16.16 40.05
N GLU A 53 23.04 -15.26 40.70
CA GLU A 53 23.19 -15.20 42.17
C GLU A 53 22.04 -14.44 42.88
N VAL A 54 21.25 -13.68 42.13
CA VAL A 54 20.23 -12.77 42.68
C VAL A 54 18.83 -13.10 42.18
N CYS A 55 18.69 -13.70 41.00
CA CYS A 55 17.38 -13.96 40.39
C CYS A 55 16.69 -15.21 40.95
N VAL A 56 15.41 -15.07 41.27
CA VAL A 56 14.55 -16.14 41.82
C VAL A 56 13.50 -16.60 40.82
N ALA A 57 13.00 -15.73 39.94
CA ALA A 57 12.03 -16.06 38.90
C ALA A 57 12.15 -15.13 37.68
N GLY A 58 11.95 -15.66 36.47
CA GLY A 58 11.95 -14.87 35.23
C GLY A 58 13.35 -14.44 34.75
N CYS A 59 14.38 -15.21 35.06
CA CYS A 59 15.79 -14.85 34.88
C CYS A 59 16.24 -14.71 33.41
N ASP A 60 15.45 -15.20 32.46
CA ASP A 60 15.70 -15.06 31.03
C ASP A 60 15.22 -13.71 30.46
N ALA A 61 14.64 -12.83 31.28
CA ALA A 61 14.12 -11.55 30.81
C ALA A 61 15.25 -10.60 30.41
N LYS A 62 15.26 -10.20 29.13
CA LYS A 62 16.26 -9.29 28.54
C LYS A 62 15.64 -7.95 28.17
N LEU A 63 16.46 -6.90 28.23
CA LEU A 63 16.10 -5.56 27.76
C LEU A 63 16.24 -5.48 26.23
N GLN A 64 15.46 -4.62 25.57
CA GLN A 64 15.50 -4.52 24.10
C GLN A 64 16.82 -3.94 23.59
N CYS A 65 17.43 -3.01 24.32
CA CYS A 65 18.67 -2.37 23.92
C CYS A 65 19.57 -1.99 25.10
N ASP A 66 20.87 -1.89 24.85
CA ASP A 66 21.84 -1.38 25.83
C ASP A 66 22.10 0.13 25.64
N PRO A 67 21.83 0.99 26.64
CA PRO A 67 22.36 2.35 26.70
C PRO A 67 23.86 2.40 27.02
N GLY A 68 24.50 1.25 27.29
CA GLY A 68 25.94 1.09 27.54
C GLY A 68 26.30 0.73 28.99
N THR A 69 25.31 0.40 29.82
CA THR A 69 25.48 0.18 31.26
C THR A 69 25.10 -1.22 31.72
N PHE A 70 24.33 -1.99 30.93
CA PHE A 70 23.80 -3.29 31.38
C PHE A 70 24.66 -4.47 30.93
N GLY A 71 25.34 -4.39 29.78
CA GLY A 71 26.16 -5.48 29.25
C GLY A 71 25.39 -6.44 28.34
N ALA A 72 26.14 -7.14 27.47
CA ALA A 72 25.60 -7.91 26.34
C ALA A 72 24.64 -9.04 26.76
N ASP A 73 24.85 -9.63 27.94
CA ASP A 73 24.13 -10.81 28.39
C ASP A 73 22.70 -10.50 28.85
N TYR A 74 22.43 -9.23 29.19
CA TYR A 74 21.16 -8.76 29.74
C TYR A 74 20.30 -7.99 28.73
N VAL A 75 20.71 -7.95 27.46
CA VAL A 75 20.03 -7.25 26.36
C VAL A 75 19.81 -8.16 25.15
N GLU A 76 18.73 -7.94 24.40
CA GLU A 76 18.46 -8.60 23.12
C GLU A 76 19.31 -8.02 21.99
N LEU A 77 19.55 -6.71 21.99
CA LEU A 77 20.33 -6.00 20.99
C LEU A 77 21.32 -5.04 21.68
N GLN A 78 22.61 -5.10 21.34
CA GLN A 78 23.57 -4.11 21.85
C GLN A 78 23.26 -2.68 21.40
N LYS A 79 22.58 -2.52 20.26
CA LYS A 79 22.16 -1.20 19.75
C LYS A 79 20.72 -1.29 19.23
N CYS A 80 19.90 -0.33 19.62
CA CYS A 80 18.54 -0.16 19.10
C CYS A 80 18.61 0.13 17.57
N PRO A 81 17.80 -0.51 16.72
CA PRO A 81 17.76 -0.24 15.27
C PRO A 81 17.42 1.20 14.90
N LEU A 82 16.79 1.94 15.82
CA LEU A 82 16.48 3.36 15.70
C LEU A 82 17.58 4.27 16.29
N ASN A 83 18.68 3.71 16.80
CA ASN A 83 19.77 4.41 17.50
C ASN A 83 19.32 5.29 18.69
N ALA A 84 18.13 5.03 19.23
CA ALA A 84 17.53 5.77 20.33
C ALA A 84 17.09 4.78 21.42
N CYS A 85 18.03 4.43 22.30
CA CYS A 85 17.80 3.56 23.45
C CYS A 85 17.59 4.42 24.69
N SER A 86 16.52 4.18 25.46
CA SER A 86 16.30 4.87 26.73
C SER A 86 17.30 4.42 27.79
N LYS A 87 17.43 5.22 28.85
CA LYS A 87 18.19 4.86 30.07
C LYS A 87 17.73 3.51 30.66
N TRP A 88 16.48 3.13 30.45
CA TRP A 88 15.87 1.91 30.99
C TRP A 88 15.92 0.72 30.02
N GLY A 89 16.65 0.83 28.90
CA GLY A 89 16.89 -0.28 27.97
C GLY A 89 15.77 -0.58 26.97
N TYR A 90 14.93 0.42 26.68
CA TYR A 90 13.83 0.31 25.70
C TYR A 90 14.15 1.09 24.41
N CYS A 91 13.78 0.53 23.26
CA CYS A 91 14.01 1.15 21.96
C CYS A 91 12.75 1.93 21.55
N GLY A 92 12.86 3.26 21.42
CA GLY A 92 11.70 4.13 21.21
C GLY A 92 12.04 5.39 20.41
N ALA A 93 11.01 6.11 19.97
CA ALA A 93 11.15 7.28 19.09
C ALA A 93 10.46 8.55 19.62
N THR A 94 10.08 8.57 20.90
CA THR A 94 9.55 9.76 21.59
C THR A 94 10.70 10.57 22.20
N ALA A 95 10.42 11.81 22.62
CA ALA A 95 11.44 12.74 23.12
C ALA A 95 12.26 12.16 24.29
N GLU A 96 11.67 11.29 25.10
CA GLU A 96 12.31 10.59 26.25
C GLU A 96 13.43 9.61 25.84
N PHE A 97 13.48 9.20 24.57
CA PHE A 97 14.47 8.25 24.03
C PHE A 97 15.57 8.95 23.21
N CYS A 98 15.33 10.21 22.84
CA CYS A 98 16.29 11.05 22.14
C CYS A 98 16.97 11.97 23.15
N THR A 99 18.02 11.49 23.84
CA THR A 99 18.99 12.42 24.43
C THR A 99 19.50 13.39 23.36
N ASP A 100 19.91 14.62 23.72
CA ASP A 100 20.38 15.72 22.84
C ASP A 100 21.54 15.40 21.86
N LYS A 101 21.86 14.12 21.65
CA LYS A 101 22.68 13.57 20.58
C LYS A 101 22.12 13.96 19.23
N LYS A 102 22.53 15.13 18.76
CA LYS A 102 22.45 15.54 17.37
C LYS A 102 23.22 14.52 16.53
N PHE A 103 22.52 13.75 15.70
CA PHE A 103 23.17 12.89 14.71
C PHE A 103 24.04 13.74 13.80
N LYS A 104 25.37 13.54 13.84
CA LYS A 104 26.27 14.11 12.84
C LYS A 104 25.93 13.45 11.50
N ARG A 105 25.30 14.21 10.62
CA ARG A 105 25.03 13.81 9.24
C ARG A 105 26.36 13.34 8.62
N PRO A 106 26.47 12.12 8.07
CA PRO A 106 27.63 11.75 7.28
C PRO A 106 27.70 12.74 6.12
N SER A 107 28.70 13.61 6.15
CA SER A 107 29.02 14.56 5.11
C SER A 107 30.45 14.25 4.68
N CYS A 108 30.67 14.21 3.36
CA CYS A 108 32.02 14.05 2.83
C CYS A 108 32.86 15.27 3.27
N PRO A 109 34.14 15.10 3.64
CA PRO A 109 35.06 16.21 3.75
C PRO A 109 35.04 17.03 2.45
N LEU A 110 34.80 18.34 2.55
CA LEU A 110 34.90 19.25 1.42
C LEU A 110 36.37 19.47 1.10
N ASP A 111 36.98 18.51 0.42
CA ASP A 111 38.31 18.68 -0.16
C ASP A 111 38.18 19.61 -1.38
N SER A 112 38.72 20.82 -1.26
CA SER A 112 38.70 21.87 -2.28
C SER A 112 39.38 21.46 -3.59
N THR A 113 40.07 20.32 -3.61
CA THR A 113 40.80 19.79 -4.77
C THR A 113 40.04 18.71 -5.56
N LYS A 114 38.88 18.21 -5.09
CA LYS A 114 38.19 17.06 -5.71
C LYS A 114 36.73 17.36 -6.13
N PRO A 115 36.43 17.52 -7.43
CA PRO A 115 35.11 17.97 -7.88
C PRO A 115 34.08 16.84 -8.08
N MET A 116 32.97 16.84 -7.31
CA MET A 116 31.79 16.03 -7.62
C MET A 116 31.10 16.54 -8.92
N LYS A 117 30.78 15.64 -9.87
CA LYS A 117 30.20 16.00 -11.19
C LYS A 117 28.69 16.23 -11.18
N ARG A 118 27.93 15.60 -10.28
CA ARG A 118 26.50 15.87 -10.02
C ARG A 118 26.16 15.50 -8.58
N VAL A 119 25.37 16.33 -7.92
CA VAL A 119 24.89 16.11 -6.55
C VAL A 119 23.38 15.95 -6.59
N VAL A 120 22.88 14.83 -6.05
CA VAL A 120 21.46 14.61 -5.80
C VAL A 120 21.20 15.02 -4.35
N SER A 121 20.46 16.11 -4.13
CA SER A 121 20.18 16.64 -2.80
C SER A 121 18.93 16.01 -2.17
N TYR A 122 18.98 15.77 -0.86
CA TYR A 122 17.95 15.11 -0.05
C TYR A 122 17.56 15.93 1.19
N TYR A 123 16.26 15.96 1.52
CA TYR A 123 15.72 16.46 2.78
C TYR A 123 14.92 15.35 3.48
N GLU A 124 15.24 15.08 4.76
CA GLU A 124 14.49 14.19 5.64
C GLU A 124 13.42 14.95 6.40
N GLY A 125 12.19 14.48 6.33
CA GLY A 125 11.08 14.86 7.19
C GLY A 125 10.04 13.73 7.22
N ARG A 126 10.39 12.58 7.83
CA ARG A 126 9.63 11.31 8.06
C ARG A 126 8.86 10.67 6.84
N PRO A 127 8.67 9.33 6.80
CA PRO A 127 8.54 8.59 5.52
C PRO A 127 7.11 8.14 5.13
N PRO A 128 6.85 7.74 3.86
CA PRO A 128 7.45 8.22 2.61
C PRO A 128 6.39 8.75 1.61
N PRO A 129 6.78 9.71 0.75
CA PRO A 129 7.54 9.42 -0.45
C PRO A 129 8.78 10.31 -0.60
N LEU A 130 9.69 9.78 -1.40
CA LEU A 130 10.98 10.32 -1.77
C LEU A 130 10.87 11.59 -2.64
N PRO A 131 11.92 12.44 -2.67
CA PRO A 131 11.99 13.54 -3.62
C PRO A 131 12.06 13.05 -5.08
N ARG A 132 11.58 13.89 -5.99
CA ARG A 132 11.66 13.67 -7.44
C ARG A 132 13.11 13.78 -7.93
N VAL A 133 13.49 12.88 -8.84
CA VAL A 133 14.78 12.97 -9.54
C VAL A 133 14.67 14.03 -10.65
N TYR A 134 15.33 15.17 -10.45
CA TYR A 134 15.42 16.24 -11.45
C TYR A 134 16.58 15.96 -12.41
N ALA A 135 16.31 15.34 -13.56
CA ALA A 135 17.30 15.17 -14.62
C ALA A 135 16.99 16.11 -15.79
N ARG A 136 17.88 17.09 -16.04
CA ARG A 136 17.87 17.89 -17.29
C ARG A 136 18.92 17.35 -18.26
N GLY A 137 18.46 17.03 -19.48
CA GLY A 137 19.29 16.73 -20.64
C GLY A 137 19.63 15.24 -20.85
N ARG A 138 19.70 14.84 -22.13
CA ARG A 138 20.27 13.56 -22.59
C ARG A 138 21.75 13.55 -22.20
N THR A 139 22.14 12.74 -21.23
CA THR A 139 23.51 12.72 -20.71
C THR A 139 24.43 11.84 -21.54
N ARG A 140 25.45 12.43 -22.16
CA ARG A 140 26.65 11.71 -22.65
C ARG A 140 27.63 11.37 -21.52
N GLY A 141 27.45 11.88 -20.29
CA GLY A 141 28.29 11.60 -19.13
C GLY A 141 27.53 10.91 -17.99
N GLY A 142 28.19 10.01 -17.25
CA GLY A 142 27.58 9.20 -16.20
C GLY A 142 26.96 9.98 -15.02
N ILE A 143 26.09 9.31 -14.26
CA ILE A 143 25.41 9.76 -13.04
C ILE A 143 26.04 9.03 -11.85
N GLN A 144 26.68 9.74 -10.93
CA GLN A 144 27.22 9.14 -9.70
C GLN A 144 26.14 9.11 -8.61
N VAL A 145 25.94 7.96 -7.99
CA VAL A 145 25.00 7.75 -6.87
C VAL A 145 25.80 7.23 -5.67
N GLN A 146 25.68 7.89 -4.53
CA GLN A 146 26.27 7.48 -3.25
C GLN A 146 25.15 6.98 -2.32
N ASP A 147 25.26 5.75 -1.83
CA ASP A 147 24.33 5.17 -0.85
C ASP A 147 25.15 4.47 0.26
N GLY A 148 25.18 5.06 1.45
CA GLY A 148 25.61 4.47 2.75
C GLY A 148 27.06 3.98 2.93
N ALA A 149 27.67 3.36 1.93
CA ALA A 149 29.05 2.84 1.95
C ALA A 149 29.59 2.47 0.54
N SER A 150 28.79 2.63 -0.54
CA SER A 150 29.19 2.24 -1.89
C SER A 150 29.01 3.38 -2.90
N GLU A 151 30.03 3.64 -3.72
CA GLU A 151 29.97 4.57 -4.84
C GLU A 151 29.63 3.81 -6.12
N THR A 152 28.45 4.07 -6.69
CA THR A 152 28.07 3.52 -7.99
C THR A 152 28.01 4.62 -9.04
N VAL A 153 28.77 4.46 -10.13
CA VAL A 153 28.70 5.35 -11.29
C VAL A 153 27.78 4.71 -12.33
N MET A 154 26.62 5.30 -12.61
CA MET A 154 25.78 4.90 -13.74
C MET A 154 26.29 5.54 -15.03
N GLY A 155 26.41 4.80 -16.12
CA GLY A 155 26.86 5.37 -17.39
C GLY A 155 26.74 4.39 -18.56
N PRO A 156 26.97 4.85 -19.79
CA PRO A 156 27.09 3.95 -20.93
C PRO A 156 28.26 2.99 -20.70
N GLN A 157 28.06 1.69 -20.95
CA GLN A 157 29.08 0.63 -20.75
C GLN A 157 30.40 0.83 -21.53
N ARG A 158 30.46 1.81 -22.44
CA ARG A 158 31.65 2.15 -23.24
C ARG A 158 32.64 3.09 -22.55
N SER A 159 32.36 3.63 -21.37
CA SER A 159 33.27 4.57 -20.67
C SER A 159 33.77 4.01 -19.35
N GLN A 160 35.06 3.70 -19.23
CA GLN A 160 35.70 3.54 -17.92
C GLN A 160 35.69 4.92 -17.24
N ILE A 161 35.18 5.02 -16.02
CA ILE A 161 35.15 6.27 -15.25
C ILE A 161 36.01 6.04 -14.01
N VAL A 162 37.12 6.77 -13.92
CA VAL A 162 37.98 6.78 -12.74
C VAL A 162 37.23 7.50 -11.61
N PRO A 163 37.03 6.88 -10.44
CA PRO A 163 36.43 7.55 -9.29
C PRO A 163 37.32 8.73 -8.87
N HIS A 164 36.72 9.89 -8.56
CA HIS A 164 37.45 11.03 -8.01
C HIS A 164 37.67 10.83 -6.52
N GLY A 165 38.67 10.02 -6.18
CA GLY A 165 39.09 9.79 -4.80
C GLY A 165 39.88 8.49 -4.64
N GLY A 166 41.17 8.50 -4.98
CA GLY A 166 42.22 7.63 -4.42
C GLY A 166 42.09 6.10 -4.52
N GLY A 167 41.00 5.54 -5.08
CA GLY A 167 40.87 4.11 -5.35
C GLY A 167 41.49 3.75 -6.68
N THR A 168 42.48 2.86 -6.69
CA THR A 168 43.25 2.43 -7.87
C THR A 168 42.50 1.51 -8.83
N SER A 169 41.20 1.25 -8.61
CA SER A 169 40.40 0.35 -9.45
C SER A 169 39.35 1.12 -10.28
N PRO A 170 39.36 1.01 -11.63
CA PRO A 170 38.35 1.64 -12.47
C PRO A 170 36.95 1.07 -12.16
N VAL A 171 36.03 1.94 -11.74
CA VAL A 171 34.63 1.56 -11.48
C VAL A 171 33.94 1.41 -12.84
N LYS A 172 33.59 0.17 -13.20
CA LYS A 172 32.79 -0.10 -14.39
C LYS A 172 31.41 0.53 -14.21
N PRO A 173 30.94 1.36 -15.15
CA PRO A 173 29.64 1.98 -15.00
C PRO A 173 28.54 0.92 -15.05
N GLU A 174 27.71 0.90 -14.02
CA GLU A 174 26.54 0.02 -14.00
C GLU A 174 25.38 0.63 -14.78
N GLY A 175 24.59 -0.21 -15.44
CA GLY A 175 23.44 0.25 -16.21
C GLY A 175 22.30 0.81 -15.34
N SER A 176 22.31 0.50 -14.04
CA SER A 176 21.32 0.95 -13.06
C SER A 176 21.89 0.99 -11.66
N ALA A 177 21.44 1.91 -10.83
CA ALA A 177 21.77 1.97 -9.40
C ALA A 177 20.51 2.04 -8.55
N ARG A 178 20.57 1.49 -7.33
CA ARG A 178 19.52 1.63 -6.34
C ARG A 178 19.78 2.90 -5.53
N PHE A 179 18.74 3.70 -5.36
CA PHE A 179 18.76 4.89 -4.53
C PHE A 179 17.48 4.95 -3.71
N LEU A 180 17.61 4.90 -2.38
CA LEU A 180 16.49 4.94 -1.43
C LEU A 180 15.37 3.95 -1.82
N GLY A 181 15.73 2.74 -2.26
CA GLY A 181 14.75 1.71 -2.66
C GLY A 181 14.15 1.84 -4.06
N VAL A 182 14.42 2.90 -4.81
CA VAL A 182 14.05 3.03 -6.23
C VAL A 182 15.27 2.70 -7.09
N TRP A 183 15.06 1.99 -8.19
CA TRP A 183 16.15 1.67 -9.12
C TRP A 183 16.13 2.66 -10.28
N LEU A 184 17.21 3.40 -10.42
CA LEU A 184 17.43 4.33 -11.51
C LEU A 184 18.21 3.61 -12.59
N ASP A 185 17.78 3.71 -13.85
CA ASP A 185 18.60 3.36 -15.00
C ASP A 185 19.16 4.63 -15.65
N TRP A 186 20.28 4.53 -16.32
CA TRP A 186 20.94 5.70 -16.94
C TRP A 186 20.09 6.41 -18.01
N LYS A 187 19.08 5.74 -18.58
CA LYS A 187 18.12 6.32 -19.53
C LYS A 187 16.85 6.85 -18.86
N LEU A 188 16.70 6.66 -17.55
CA LEU A 188 15.48 6.94 -16.77
C LEU A 188 14.22 6.34 -17.40
N ASN A 189 14.32 5.13 -17.94
CA ASN A 189 13.19 4.38 -18.52
C ASN A 189 12.46 3.50 -17.49
N TRP A 190 12.95 3.45 -16.26
CA TRP A 190 12.44 2.71 -15.11
C TRP A 190 12.34 1.19 -15.30
N LYS A 191 13.04 0.62 -16.29
CA LYS A 191 13.04 -0.83 -16.54
C LYS A 191 13.67 -1.60 -15.39
N ALA A 192 14.80 -1.12 -14.85
CA ALA A 192 15.45 -1.73 -13.69
C ALA A 192 14.52 -1.72 -12.47
N HIS A 193 13.81 -0.61 -12.23
CA HIS A 193 12.80 -0.52 -11.17
C HIS A 193 11.66 -1.50 -11.38
N LEU A 194 11.12 -1.58 -12.60
CA LEU A 194 10.06 -2.52 -12.92
C LEU A 194 10.48 -3.97 -12.66
N VAL A 195 11.70 -4.36 -13.01
CA VAL A 195 12.23 -5.71 -12.77
C VAL A 195 12.32 -5.99 -11.28
N ALA A 196 12.90 -5.07 -10.50
CA ALA A 196 13.02 -5.21 -9.05
C ALA A 196 11.64 -5.31 -8.36
N VAL A 197 10.70 -4.44 -8.74
CA VAL A 197 9.33 -4.45 -8.22
C VAL A 197 8.62 -5.75 -8.61
N LYS A 198 8.70 -6.19 -9.87
CA LYS A 198 8.10 -7.48 -10.30
C LYS A 198 8.66 -8.67 -9.53
N LYS A 199 9.97 -8.69 -9.24
CA LYS A 199 10.60 -9.75 -8.42
C LYS A 199 9.97 -9.79 -7.02
N LYS A 200 9.86 -8.63 -6.36
CA LYS A 200 9.20 -8.53 -5.04
C LYS A 200 7.73 -8.96 -5.08
N LEU A 201 7.00 -8.51 -6.10
CA LEU A 201 5.59 -8.85 -6.29
C LEU A 201 5.36 -10.33 -6.54
N ARG A 202 6.29 -11.04 -7.20
CA ARG A 202 6.15 -12.48 -7.43
C ARG A 202 6.00 -13.24 -6.10
N THR A 203 6.85 -12.92 -5.13
CA THR A 203 6.79 -13.51 -3.77
C THR A 203 5.50 -13.11 -3.05
N GLN A 204 5.13 -11.82 -3.09
CA GLN A 204 3.93 -11.33 -2.40
C GLN A 204 2.63 -11.90 -3.01
N SER A 205 2.52 -11.95 -4.34
CA SER A 205 1.38 -12.55 -5.02
C SER A 205 1.30 -14.06 -4.79
N TYR A 206 2.45 -14.73 -4.68
CA TYR A 206 2.48 -16.15 -4.32
C TYR A 206 1.95 -16.35 -2.90
N ALA A 207 2.46 -15.60 -1.91
CA ALA A 207 1.95 -15.63 -0.55
C ALA A 207 0.44 -15.35 -0.48
N LEU A 208 -0.05 -14.35 -1.22
CA LEU A 208 -1.48 -14.06 -1.32
C LEU A 208 -2.27 -15.27 -1.85
N SER A 209 -1.77 -15.96 -2.88
CA SER A 209 -2.43 -17.17 -3.40
C SER A 209 -2.43 -18.37 -2.45
N ARG A 210 -1.60 -18.35 -1.40
CA ARG A 210 -1.51 -19.39 -0.38
C ARG A 210 -2.39 -19.13 0.85
N ILE A 211 -2.93 -17.92 1.00
CA ILE A 211 -3.82 -17.56 2.13
C ILE A 211 -5.26 -17.31 1.71
N VAL A 212 -5.50 -17.10 0.41
CA VAL A 212 -6.82 -16.91 -0.16
C VAL A 212 -6.90 -17.51 -1.56
N ALA A 213 -7.96 -18.27 -1.81
CA ALA A 213 -8.28 -18.85 -3.11
C ALA A 213 -9.74 -18.57 -3.47
N LYS A 214 -10.32 -19.28 -4.44
CA LYS A 214 -11.72 -19.07 -4.85
C LYS A 214 -12.73 -19.61 -3.85
N THR A 215 -12.42 -20.75 -3.23
CA THR A 215 -13.37 -21.55 -2.44
C THR A 215 -13.00 -21.60 -0.96
N TRP A 216 -11.82 -21.13 -0.57
CA TRP A 216 -11.33 -21.18 0.80
C TRP A 216 -10.44 -19.97 1.12
N GLY A 217 -10.21 -19.77 2.42
CA GLY A 217 -9.35 -18.72 2.97
C GLY A 217 -10.15 -17.53 3.50
N MET A 218 -9.44 -16.42 3.69
CA MET A 218 -10.02 -15.20 4.26
C MET A 218 -11.09 -14.54 3.37
N GLY A 219 -12.06 -13.87 3.99
CA GLY A 219 -13.11 -13.10 3.31
C GLY A 219 -12.56 -11.94 2.45
N LEU A 220 -13.39 -11.43 1.53
CA LEU A 220 -12.99 -10.43 0.53
C LEU A 220 -12.36 -9.18 1.15
N ALA A 221 -12.98 -8.62 2.20
CA ALA A 221 -12.52 -7.39 2.84
C ALA A 221 -11.10 -7.55 3.44
N LYS A 222 -10.85 -8.65 4.16
CA LYS A 222 -9.52 -8.97 4.73
C LYS A 222 -8.49 -9.26 3.62
N ALA A 223 -8.86 -10.01 2.59
CA ALA A 223 -7.97 -10.26 1.45
C ALA A 223 -7.58 -8.97 0.71
N ARG A 224 -8.54 -8.07 0.52
CA ARG A 224 -8.34 -6.74 -0.05
C ARG A 224 -7.43 -5.88 0.83
N GLU A 225 -7.56 -5.98 2.14
CA GLU A 225 -6.71 -5.27 3.10
C GLU A 225 -5.24 -5.71 2.96
N VAL A 226 -4.98 -7.02 2.91
CA VAL A 226 -3.63 -7.56 2.66
C VAL A 226 -3.07 -7.05 1.33
N TYR A 227 -3.88 -7.10 0.26
CA TYR A 227 -3.48 -6.54 -1.03
C TYR A 227 -3.12 -5.05 -0.91
N THR A 228 -3.98 -4.26 -0.26
CA THR A 228 -3.79 -2.82 -0.08
C THR A 228 -2.52 -2.49 0.69
N LYS A 229 -2.30 -3.17 1.82
CA LYS A 229 -1.21 -2.89 2.75
C LYS A 229 0.14 -3.41 2.25
N CYS A 230 0.18 -4.56 1.59
CA CYS A 230 1.45 -5.21 1.21
C CYS A 230 1.83 -5.05 -0.26
N ILE A 231 0.86 -5.18 -1.17
CA ILE A 231 1.10 -5.23 -2.61
C ILE A 231 0.92 -3.84 -3.23
N ARG A 232 -0.23 -3.17 -2.98
CA ARG A 232 -0.52 -1.85 -3.55
C ARG A 232 0.45 -0.79 -3.04
N SER A 233 0.85 -0.87 -1.78
CA SER A 233 1.91 -0.01 -1.20
C SER A 233 3.26 -0.19 -1.90
N ALA A 234 3.63 -1.44 -2.25
CA ALA A 234 4.86 -1.73 -3.00
C ALA A 234 4.78 -1.26 -4.46
N LEU A 235 3.61 -1.40 -5.11
CA LEU A 235 3.35 -0.89 -6.45
C LEU A 235 3.46 0.64 -6.53
N GLY A 236 2.97 1.34 -5.50
CA GLY A 236 2.98 2.80 -5.42
C GLY A 236 4.25 3.41 -4.81
N TYR A 237 5.21 2.59 -4.41
CA TYR A 237 6.45 3.09 -3.82
C TYR A 237 7.31 3.78 -4.87
N GLY A 238 7.67 5.06 -4.65
CA GLY A 238 8.42 5.84 -5.63
C GLY A 238 7.59 6.39 -6.78
N ALA A 239 6.25 6.34 -6.69
CA ALA A 239 5.35 6.88 -7.72
C ALA A 239 5.65 8.33 -8.10
N SER A 240 6.06 9.16 -7.12
CA SER A 240 6.46 10.56 -7.38
C SER A 240 7.55 10.68 -8.44
N SER A 241 8.44 9.69 -8.57
CA SER A 241 9.58 9.69 -9.48
C SER A 241 9.26 9.15 -10.87
N PHE A 242 8.62 7.98 -10.97
CA PHE A 242 8.45 7.28 -12.25
C PHE A 242 7.08 7.46 -12.89
N HIS A 243 6.07 7.90 -12.14
CA HIS A 243 4.70 7.98 -12.63
C HIS A 243 4.50 9.23 -13.49
N ILE A 244 3.96 9.02 -14.69
CA ILE A 244 3.49 10.08 -15.57
C ILE A 244 1.98 10.18 -15.36
N PRO A 245 1.48 11.29 -14.81
CA PRO A 245 0.08 11.41 -14.46
C PRO A 245 -0.81 11.50 -15.70
N THR A 246 -2.03 10.99 -15.55
CA THR A 246 -3.08 11.11 -16.56
C THR A 246 -3.89 12.38 -16.27
N ASP A 247 -4.15 13.20 -17.29
CA ASP A 247 -4.95 14.43 -17.16
C ASP A 247 -6.45 14.12 -17.01
N VAL A 248 -7.26 15.13 -16.70
CA VAL A 248 -8.72 15.01 -16.56
C VAL A 248 -9.34 14.40 -17.83
N GLY A 249 -10.09 13.31 -17.67
CA GLY A 249 -10.70 12.59 -18.80
C GLY A 249 -9.70 11.91 -19.75
N GLY A 250 -8.40 11.99 -19.45
CA GLY A 250 -7.33 11.39 -20.23
C GLY A 250 -7.32 9.86 -20.11
N GLU A 251 -6.80 9.22 -21.16
CA GLU A 251 -6.61 7.77 -21.17
C GLU A 251 -5.28 7.40 -20.50
N PRO A 252 -5.24 6.28 -19.74
CA PRO A 252 -4.01 5.81 -19.13
C PRO A 252 -2.93 5.54 -20.18
N ALA A 253 -1.67 5.80 -19.82
CA ALA A 253 -0.54 5.56 -20.70
C ALA A 253 -0.53 4.13 -21.27
N LYS A 254 -0.64 4.02 -22.60
CA LYS A 254 -0.71 2.73 -23.31
C LYS A 254 0.60 1.93 -23.26
N ILE A 255 1.70 2.59 -22.89
CA ILE A 255 3.06 2.04 -22.81
C ILE A 255 3.72 2.57 -21.53
N GLY A 256 4.51 1.73 -20.84
CA GLY A 256 5.34 2.16 -19.72
C GLY A 256 5.18 1.32 -18.46
N ILE A 257 5.83 1.80 -17.39
CA ILE A 257 5.88 1.14 -16.09
C ILE A 257 4.47 0.98 -15.48
N THR A 258 3.63 2.00 -15.55
CA THR A 258 2.26 1.99 -14.99
C THR A 258 1.41 0.84 -15.55
N LYS A 259 1.44 0.61 -16.87
CA LYS A 259 0.71 -0.50 -17.51
C LYS A 259 1.24 -1.86 -17.07
N ALA A 260 2.56 -2.01 -16.95
CA ALA A 260 3.17 -3.26 -16.52
C ALA A 260 2.84 -3.58 -15.06
N LEU A 261 2.81 -2.56 -14.19
CA LEU A 261 2.39 -2.68 -12.79
C LEU A 261 0.87 -2.94 -12.68
N GLY A 262 0.05 -2.35 -13.55
CA GLY A 262 -1.40 -2.59 -13.62
C GLY A 262 -1.74 -4.06 -13.86
N LYS A 263 -0.96 -4.78 -14.68
CA LYS A 263 -1.11 -6.23 -14.85
C LYS A 263 -0.93 -7.00 -13.53
N ALA A 264 -0.04 -6.54 -12.65
CA ALA A 264 0.20 -7.17 -11.34
C ALA A 264 -0.93 -6.89 -10.34
N GLN A 265 -1.49 -5.67 -10.36
CA GLN A 265 -2.73 -5.34 -9.64
C GLN A 265 -3.86 -6.29 -10.10
N ASN A 266 -4.09 -6.41 -11.40
CA ASN A 266 -5.18 -7.22 -11.94
C ASN A 266 -5.04 -8.70 -11.58
N LYS A 267 -3.81 -9.24 -11.58
CA LYS A 267 -3.55 -10.61 -11.13
C LYS A 267 -3.91 -10.78 -9.65
N SER A 268 -3.54 -9.83 -8.80
CA SER A 268 -3.81 -9.87 -7.37
C SER A 268 -5.31 -9.71 -7.06
N LEU A 269 -6.00 -8.79 -7.75
CA LEU A 269 -7.45 -8.60 -7.59
C LEU A 269 -8.25 -9.84 -7.99
N ARG A 270 -7.82 -10.60 -9.00
CA ARG A 270 -8.47 -11.88 -9.34
C ARG A 270 -8.39 -12.90 -8.20
N ILE A 271 -7.25 -12.94 -7.50
CA ILE A 271 -7.05 -13.82 -6.34
C ILE A 271 -7.96 -13.34 -5.18
N VAL A 272 -7.90 -12.04 -4.86
CA VAL A 272 -8.75 -11.41 -3.82
C VAL A 272 -10.23 -11.66 -4.08
N ALA A 273 -10.70 -11.45 -5.32
CA ALA A 273 -12.09 -11.64 -5.71
C ALA A 273 -12.50 -13.12 -5.88
N GLY A 274 -11.55 -14.04 -6.04
CA GLY A 274 -11.87 -15.43 -6.42
C GLY A 274 -12.52 -15.53 -7.80
N ALA A 275 -12.18 -14.62 -8.70
CA ALA A 275 -12.80 -14.48 -10.02
C ALA A 275 -12.07 -15.27 -11.11
N PHE A 276 -12.76 -15.53 -12.23
CA PHE A 276 -12.13 -16.15 -13.41
C PHE A 276 -11.15 -15.19 -14.10
N LYS A 277 -10.23 -15.75 -14.90
CA LYS A 277 -9.24 -14.96 -15.66
C LYS A 277 -9.90 -14.07 -16.74
N SER A 278 -11.08 -14.45 -17.21
CA SER A 278 -11.86 -13.73 -18.23
C SER A 278 -12.70 -12.57 -17.66
N THR A 279 -12.88 -12.51 -16.33
CA THR A 279 -13.67 -11.45 -15.69
C THR A 279 -13.10 -10.08 -16.09
N PRO A 280 -13.94 -9.13 -16.55
CA PRO A 280 -13.50 -7.78 -16.91
C PRO A 280 -12.74 -7.10 -15.76
N ILE A 281 -11.66 -6.39 -16.08
CA ILE A 281 -10.81 -5.72 -15.06
C ILE A 281 -11.62 -4.71 -14.28
N ARG A 282 -12.42 -3.91 -14.99
CA ARG A 282 -13.30 -2.91 -14.40
C ARG A 282 -14.15 -3.54 -13.28
N ASN A 283 -14.82 -4.67 -13.53
CA ASN A 283 -15.68 -5.29 -12.52
C ASN A 283 -14.89 -5.77 -11.30
N LEU A 284 -13.64 -6.21 -11.48
CA LEU A 284 -12.79 -6.58 -10.34
C LEU A 284 -12.44 -5.37 -9.48
N GLU A 285 -12.17 -4.23 -10.12
CA GLU A 285 -11.88 -2.97 -9.45
C GLU A 285 -13.09 -2.50 -8.64
N THR A 286 -14.30 -2.55 -9.20
CA THR A 286 -15.52 -2.14 -8.50
C THR A 286 -15.89 -3.10 -7.37
N GLU A 287 -15.93 -4.41 -7.62
CA GLU A 287 -16.28 -5.41 -6.60
C GLU A 287 -15.27 -5.43 -5.44
N ALA A 288 -13.99 -5.22 -5.72
CA ALA A 288 -12.97 -5.11 -4.67
C ALA A 288 -12.87 -3.69 -4.07
N TRP A 289 -13.62 -2.71 -4.56
CA TRP A 289 -13.46 -1.28 -4.22
C TRP A 289 -11.99 -0.83 -4.24
N VAL A 290 -11.30 -1.14 -5.34
CA VAL A 290 -9.91 -0.77 -5.60
C VAL A 290 -9.84 -0.02 -6.91
N PRO A 291 -9.43 1.27 -6.92
CA PRO A 291 -9.35 2.04 -8.14
C PRO A 291 -8.27 1.51 -9.10
N PRO A 292 -8.39 1.83 -10.41
CA PRO A 292 -7.32 1.63 -11.38
C PRO A 292 -5.97 2.11 -10.87
N LEU A 293 -4.92 1.34 -11.14
CA LEU A 293 -3.60 1.60 -10.56
C LEU A 293 -3.07 2.99 -10.96
N ASP A 294 -3.33 3.44 -12.18
CA ASP A 294 -2.91 4.76 -12.65
C ASP A 294 -3.59 5.89 -11.87
N LEU A 295 -4.88 5.78 -11.55
CA LEU A 295 -5.57 6.77 -10.70
C LEU A 295 -5.04 6.75 -9.27
N TYR A 296 -4.71 5.57 -8.74
CA TYR A 296 -4.02 5.46 -7.45
C TYR A 296 -2.63 6.13 -7.48
N LEU A 297 -1.87 5.99 -8.57
CA LEU A 297 -0.57 6.64 -8.71
C LEU A 297 -0.69 8.16 -8.91
N ASN A 298 -1.71 8.64 -9.64
CA ASN A 298 -2.08 10.06 -9.72
C ASN A 298 -2.30 10.61 -8.31
N LYS A 299 -3.12 9.91 -7.51
CA LYS A 299 -3.36 10.26 -6.09
C LYS A 299 -2.07 10.33 -5.29
N ARG A 300 -1.20 9.32 -5.40
CA ARG A 300 0.09 9.28 -4.67
C ARG A 300 0.98 10.45 -5.04
N LEU A 301 0.95 10.88 -6.29
CA LEU A 301 1.66 12.07 -6.75
C LEU A 301 0.98 13.35 -6.22
N ALA A 302 -0.34 13.44 -6.20
CA ALA A 302 -1.08 14.57 -5.61
C ALA A 302 -0.77 14.73 -4.12
N ASP A 303 -0.83 13.65 -3.35
CA ASP A 303 -0.47 13.63 -1.92
C ASP A 303 0.99 14.05 -1.69
N PHE A 304 1.87 13.77 -2.66
CA PHE A 304 3.26 14.20 -2.61
C PHE A 304 3.40 15.71 -2.86
N GLU A 305 2.79 16.23 -3.93
CA GLU A 305 2.81 17.66 -4.25
C GLU A 305 2.14 18.49 -3.16
N ASN A 306 0.99 18.04 -2.62
CA ASN A 306 0.31 18.72 -1.51
C ASN A 306 1.21 18.83 -0.26
N ARG A 307 2.01 17.81 0.04
CA ARG A 307 2.99 17.89 1.14
C ARG A 307 4.14 18.83 0.82
N LEU A 308 4.64 18.85 -0.41
CA LEU A 308 5.71 19.77 -0.81
C LEU A 308 5.29 21.24 -0.64
N GLN A 309 4.01 21.54 -0.79
CA GLN A 309 3.45 22.87 -0.64
C GLN A 309 3.02 23.22 0.80
N ARG A 310 3.09 22.29 1.76
CA ARG A 310 2.79 22.62 3.15
C ARG A 310 3.85 23.60 3.69
N PRO A 311 3.45 24.71 4.32
CA PRO A 311 4.38 25.61 4.99
C PRO A 311 4.65 25.08 6.40
N ASP A 312 5.47 24.04 6.50
CA ASP A 312 5.77 23.31 7.74
C ASP A 312 7.23 23.41 8.17
N LEU A 313 8.09 24.08 7.39
CA LEU A 313 9.51 24.25 7.71
C LEU A 313 9.77 25.65 8.24
N ASP A 314 10.38 25.75 9.42
CA ASP A 314 10.80 27.04 9.96
C ASP A 314 11.95 27.64 9.15
N ASP A 315 11.86 28.93 8.86
CA ASP A 315 12.85 29.64 8.06
C ASP A 315 14.01 30.24 8.85
N GLY A 316 13.99 30.07 10.18
CA GLY A 316 14.95 30.63 11.14
C GLY A 316 14.80 32.14 11.38
N ARG A 317 13.79 32.79 10.80
CA ARG A 317 13.46 34.23 10.90
C ARG A 317 11.98 34.47 11.25
N GLY A 318 11.32 33.48 11.87
CA GLY A 318 9.91 33.56 12.28
C GLY A 318 8.89 33.34 11.15
N GLY A 319 9.34 33.02 9.93
CA GLY A 319 8.49 32.69 8.79
C GLY A 319 8.44 31.17 8.51
N LYS A 320 7.37 30.72 7.85
CA LYS A 320 7.24 29.32 7.40
C LYS A 320 7.60 29.20 5.92
N LYS A 321 8.41 28.21 5.57
CA LYS A 321 8.79 27.84 4.20
C LYS A 321 8.16 26.51 3.83
N THR A 322 7.94 26.34 2.53
CA THR A 322 7.53 25.06 1.98
C THR A 322 8.74 24.22 1.59
N ALA A 323 8.62 22.89 1.70
CA ALA A 323 9.66 21.98 1.24
C ALA A 323 9.99 22.18 -0.25
N ALA A 324 8.99 22.53 -1.08
CA ALA A 324 9.18 22.87 -2.48
C ALA A 324 10.19 24.02 -2.67
N ILE A 325 10.04 25.12 -1.93
CA ILE A 325 10.92 26.30 -2.02
C ILE A 325 12.36 25.92 -1.63
N VAL A 326 12.52 25.12 -0.57
CA VAL A 326 13.83 24.67 -0.10
C VAL A 326 14.52 23.82 -1.18
N VAL A 327 13.81 22.84 -1.75
CA VAL A 327 14.33 21.97 -2.81
C VAL A 327 14.69 22.77 -4.05
N LEU A 328 13.80 23.65 -4.54
CA LEU A 328 14.06 24.48 -5.72
C LEU A 328 15.25 25.42 -5.50
N THR A 329 15.44 25.93 -4.29
CA THR A 329 16.59 26.77 -3.94
C THR A 329 17.88 25.97 -3.97
N ALA A 330 17.89 24.76 -3.40
CA ALA A 330 19.04 23.86 -3.46
C ALA A 330 19.37 23.46 -4.92
N CYS A 331 18.37 23.08 -5.71
CA CYS A 331 18.54 22.74 -7.12
C CYS A 331 19.11 23.91 -7.93
N ARG A 332 18.62 25.15 -7.71
CA ARG A 332 19.17 26.35 -8.36
C ARG A 332 20.63 26.59 -7.99
N LYS A 333 21.00 26.47 -6.71
CA LYS A 333 22.39 26.59 -6.26
C LYS A 333 23.30 25.55 -6.91
N ILE A 334 22.84 24.31 -7.02
CA ILE A 334 23.58 23.23 -7.71
C ILE A 334 23.71 23.56 -9.20
N GLN A 335 22.65 24.00 -9.85
CA GLN A 335 22.66 24.36 -11.27
C GLN A 335 23.63 25.51 -11.54
N GLN A 336 23.65 26.56 -10.71
CA GLN A 336 24.60 27.67 -10.82
C GLN A 336 26.06 27.19 -10.72
N ARG A 337 26.37 26.33 -9.75
CA ARG A 337 27.71 25.72 -9.62
C ARG A 337 28.11 24.86 -10.82
N LEU A 338 27.15 24.22 -11.48
CA LEU A 338 27.40 23.42 -12.67
C LEU A 338 27.57 24.29 -13.93
N SER A 339 26.82 25.39 -14.04
CA SER A 339 26.96 26.35 -15.14
C SER A 339 28.27 27.11 -15.08
N SER A 340 28.69 27.60 -13.91
CA SER A 340 29.97 28.31 -13.75
C SER A 340 31.18 27.43 -14.09
N ARG A 341 31.08 26.11 -13.93
CA ARG A 341 32.09 25.14 -14.38
C ARG A 341 32.10 24.91 -15.90
N ARG A 342 31.00 25.26 -16.58
CA ARG A 342 30.80 25.02 -18.02
C ARG A 342 31.19 26.25 -18.85
N ASP A 343 31.07 27.45 -18.29
CA ASP A 343 31.45 28.71 -18.94
C ASP A 343 32.96 28.80 -19.23
N ASN A 344 33.80 28.00 -18.57
CA ASN A 344 35.23 27.83 -18.92
C ASN A 344 35.47 26.93 -20.16
N ARG A 345 34.42 26.43 -20.83
CA ARG A 345 34.52 25.63 -22.06
C ARG A 345 33.51 26.08 -23.12
N GLY A 346 33.73 27.30 -23.64
CA GLY A 346 33.19 27.77 -24.92
C GLY A 346 31.84 28.51 -24.87
N ARG A 347 31.61 29.28 -25.95
CA ARG A 347 30.56 30.29 -26.21
C ARG A 347 29.23 30.04 -25.47
N PRO A 348 28.67 31.05 -24.78
CA PRO A 348 27.39 30.94 -24.09
C PRO A 348 26.29 30.59 -25.10
N ARG A 349 25.60 29.46 -24.89
CA ARG A 349 24.29 29.26 -25.51
C ARG A 349 23.31 30.11 -24.71
N THR A 350 22.75 31.15 -25.33
CA THR A 350 21.55 31.83 -24.83
C THR A 350 20.47 30.77 -24.64
N LEU A 351 20.29 30.32 -23.40
CA LEU A 351 19.18 29.49 -23.00
C LEU A 351 17.96 30.40 -23.03
N GLY A 352 17.17 30.33 -24.10
CA GLY A 352 15.85 30.96 -24.17
C GLY A 352 14.95 30.53 -23.00
N PRO A 353 13.74 31.11 -22.88
CA PRO A 353 12.81 30.81 -21.79
C PRO A 353 12.67 29.30 -21.61
N GLN A 354 13.13 28.79 -20.46
CA GLN A 354 13.15 27.36 -20.22
C GLN A 354 11.73 26.90 -19.93
N GLY A 355 11.13 26.17 -20.87
CA GLY A 355 9.82 25.56 -20.66
C GLY A 355 9.81 24.63 -19.43
N PRO A 356 8.63 24.34 -18.86
CA PRO A 356 8.50 23.57 -17.64
C PRO A 356 9.10 22.17 -17.80
N THR A 357 9.87 21.77 -16.79
CA THR A 357 10.44 20.44 -16.66
C THR A 357 9.35 19.36 -16.69
N ALA A 358 9.72 18.11 -16.98
CA ALA A 358 8.78 16.99 -16.92
C ALA A 358 8.09 16.87 -15.54
N VAL A 359 8.82 17.23 -14.48
CA VAL A 359 8.35 17.29 -13.09
C VAL A 359 7.28 18.38 -12.93
N GLU A 360 7.57 19.62 -13.34
CA GLU A 360 6.63 20.75 -13.25
C GLU A 360 5.38 20.50 -14.09
N ARG A 361 5.52 19.91 -15.28
CA ARG A 361 4.38 19.51 -16.11
C ARG A 361 3.50 18.47 -15.41
N ALA A 362 4.11 17.47 -14.78
CA ALA A 362 3.38 16.45 -14.05
C ALA A 362 2.71 17.01 -12.79
N ALA A 363 3.35 17.95 -12.08
CA ALA A 363 2.73 18.65 -10.95
C ALA A 363 1.51 19.46 -11.40
N GLY A 364 1.64 20.24 -12.47
CA GLY A 364 0.52 20.99 -13.06
C GLY A 364 -0.61 20.09 -13.56
N THR A 365 -0.29 18.94 -14.14
CA THR A 365 -1.29 17.94 -14.58
C THR A 365 -2.08 17.40 -13.39
N VAL A 366 -1.40 17.07 -12.30
CA VAL A 366 -2.06 16.55 -11.10
C VAL A 366 -2.89 17.61 -10.39
N MET A 367 -2.41 18.86 -10.35
CA MET A 367 -3.17 19.99 -9.82
C MET A 367 -4.47 20.23 -10.61
N ARG A 368 -4.43 20.14 -11.94
CA ARG A 368 -5.65 20.16 -12.77
C ARG A 368 -6.53 18.94 -12.52
N TRP A 369 -5.92 17.77 -12.43
CA TRP A 369 -6.63 16.51 -12.19
C TRP A 369 -7.38 16.49 -10.86
N THR A 370 -6.84 17.10 -9.81
CA THR A 370 -7.55 17.27 -8.54
C THR A 370 -8.49 18.47 -8.52
N GLY A 371 -8.53 19.32 -9.56
CA GLY A 371 -9.30 20.55 -9.57
C GLY A 371 -8.89 21.54 -8.47
N GLY A 372 -7.64 21.45 -7.97
CA GLY A 372 -7.19 22.22 -6.81
C GLY A 372 -7.74 21.73 -5.45
N ILE A 373 -8.49 20.62 -5.42
CA ILE A 373 -9.04 20.03 -4.20
C ILE A 373 -7.92 19.34 -3.39
N VAL A 374 -7.89 19.57 -2.07
CA VAL A 374 -6.95 18.91 -1.15
C VAL A 374 -7.29 17.43 -0.93
N ASP A 375 -8.58 17.08 -0.95
CA ASP A 375 -9.04 15.70 -0.85
C ASP A 375 -8.77 14.91 -2.13
N THR A 376 -7.63 14.23 -2.12
CA THR A 376 -7.18 13.38 -3.22
C THR A 376 -8.00 12.09 -3.34
N ASN A 377 -8.71 11.64 -2.28
CA ASN A 377 -9.57 10.46 -2.38
C ASN A 377 -10.79 10.76 -3.24
N ARG A 378 -11.44 11.90 -3.01
CA ARG A 378 -12.58 12.34 -3.82
C ARG A 378 -12.20 12.47 -5.29
N ALA A 379 -11.04 13.07 -5.60
CA ALA A 379 -10.55 13.18 -6.97
C ALA A 379 -10.37 11.79 -7.64
N VAL A 380 -9.88 10.79 -6.91
CA VAL A 380 -9.80 9.41 -7.43
C VAL A 380 -11.19 8.84 -7.72
N GLU A 381 -12.13 8.99 -6.79
CA GLU A 381 -13.47 8.43 -6.93
C GLU A 381 -14.24 9.06 -8.08
N GLU A 382 -14.16 10.37 -8.25
CA GLU A 382 -14.78 11.10 -9.36
C GLU A 382 -14.17 10.69 -10.71
N ALA A 383 -12.83 10.68 -10.81
CA ALA A 383 -12.14 10.26 -12.02
C ALA A 383 -12.43 8.79 -12.36
N TRP A 384 -12.51 7.93 -11.34
CA TRP A 384 -12.82 6.52 -11.52
C TRP A 384 -14.27 6.32 -11.95
N LYS A 385 -15.22 7.03 -11.35
CA LYS A 385 -16.63 7.03 -11.74
C LYS A 385 -16.82 7.51 -13.17
N ALA A 386 -16.16 8.60 -13.55
CA ALA A 386 -16.19 9.12 -14.91
C ALA A 386 -15.64 8.10 -15.93
N ARG A 387 -14.52 7.45 -15.61
CA ARG A 387 -13.95 6.37 -16.45
C ARG A 387 -14.88 5.17 -16.55
N TRP A 388 -15.47 4.76 -15.43
CA TRP A 388 -16.42 3.65 -15.36
C TRP A 388 -17.64 3.88 -16.27
N LEU A 389 -18.20 5.09 -16.26
CA LEU A 389 -19.33 5.49 -17.10
C LEU A 389 -18.93 5.58 -18.58
N LYS A 390 -17.70 6.03 -18.89
CA LYS A 390 -17.20 6.19 -20.26
C LYS A 390 -16.85 4.85 -20.92
N GLU A 391 -16.34 3.88 -20.16
CA GLU A 391 -16.12 2.52 -20.65
C GLU A 391 -17.48 1.86 -20.95
N ARG A 392 -18.08 2.21 -22.09
CA ARG A 392 -19.16 1.44 -22.70
C ARG A 392 -18.66 0.01 -22.81
N ASP A 393 -19.35 -0.93 -22.19
CA ASP A 393 -19.07 -2.34 -22.43
C ASP A 393 -19.20 -2.56 -23.94
N GLY A 394 -18.10 -2.81 -24.65
CA GLY A 394 -18.17 -3.22 -26.06
C GLY A 394 -18.96 -4.52 -26.26
N ARG A 395 -19.17 -5.28 -25.17
CA ARG A 395 -20.07 -6.44 -25.08
C ARG A 395 -21.52 -6.09 -24.73
N ALA A 396 -21.81 -4.87 -24.28
CA ALA A 396 -23.17 -4.39 -23.99
C ALA A 396 -23.93 -3.99 -25.26
N ILE A 397 -23.27 -3.98 -26.44
CA ILE A 397 -23.97 -3.87 -27.73
C ILE A 397 -25.00 -5.02 -27.90
N ALA A 398 -24.81 -6.15 -27.21
CA ALA A 398 -25.70 -7.30 -27.25
C ALA A 398 -26.62 -7.48 -26.02
N ARG A 399 -26.62 -6.54 -25.05
CA ARG A 399 -27.49 -6.63 -23.85
C ARG A 399 -28.60 -5.57 -23.93
N PRO A 400 -29.85 -5.87 -23.53
CA PRO A 400 -30.93 -4.89 -23.48
C PRO A 400 -30.53 -3.67 -22.63
N ALA A 401 -30.93 -2.47 -23.06
CA ALA A 401 -30.56 -1.20 -22.42
C ALA A 401 -30.95 -1.12 -20.93
N ASP A 402 -32.06 -1.75 -20.53
CA ASP A 402 -32.56 -1.78 -19.15
C ASP A 402 -31.61 -2.51 -18.16
N ASP A 403 -30.77 -3.42 -18.64
CA ASP A 403 -29.74 -4.08 -17.81
C ASP A 403 -28.63 -3.14 -17.40
N PHE A 404 -28.33 -2.16 -18.25
CA PHE A 404 -27.18 -1.30 -18.11
C PHE A 404 -27.42 -0.20 -17.07
N ASP A 405 -28.63 0.39 -17.05
CA ASP A 405 -29.00 1.45 -16.10
C ASP A 405 -29.12 0.96 -14.65
N HIS A 406 -29.59 -0.28 -14.44
CA HIS A 406 -29.60 -0.88 -13.10
C HIS A 406 -28.18 -1.22 -12.62
N GLN A 407 -27.30 -1.70 -13.50
CA GLN A 407 -25.89 -1.97 -13.20
C GLN A 407 -25.08 -0.68 -12.92
N GLN A 408 -25.35 0.42 -13.63
CA GLN A 408 -24.66 1.70 -13.44
C GLN A 408 -24.84 2.29 -12.04
N LYS A 409 -26.08 2.35 -11.52
CA LYS A 409 -26.38 2.92 -10.19
C LYS A 409 -26.01 2.00 -9.03
N THR A 410 -25.84 0.71 -9.28
CA THR A 410 -25.65 -0.31 -8.24
C THR A 410 -24.23 -0.84 -8.12
N LEU A 411 -23.43 -0.86 -9.20
CA LEU A 411 -22.05 -1.41 -9.17
C LEU A 411 -21.02 -0.43 -8.63
N PHE A 412 -21.21 0.86 -8.83
CA PHE A 412 -20.27 1.90 -8.38
C PHE A 412 -20.82 2.62 -7.14
N ARG A 413 -20.73 1.95 -5.99
CA ARG A 413 -21.08 2.50 -4.66
C ARG A 413 -19.95 2.24 -3.67
N ASN A 414 -19.67 3.19 -2.79
CA ASN A 414 -18.66 3.05 -1.73
C ASN A 414 -18.96 1.90 -0.76
N GLU A 415 -20.24 1.56 -0.57
CA GLU A 415 -20.75 0.43 0.22
C GLU A 415 -20.65 -0.93 -0.50
N THR A 416 -19.94 -1.01 -1.64
CA THR A 416 -19.83 -2.27 -2.41
C THR A 416 -19.26 -3.42 -1.59
N LEU A 417 -18.33 -3.13 -0.67
CA LEU A 417 -17.75 -4.15 0.20
C LEU A 417 -18.76 -4.74 1.18
N SER A 418 -19.79 -3.98 1.58
CA SER A 418 -20.78 -4.43 2.56
C SER A 418 -21.63 -5.60 2.09
N ARG A 419 -21.71 -5.83 0.77
CA ARG A 419 -22.37 -7.03 0.20
C ARG A 419 -21.66 -8.34 0.56
N HIS A 420 -20.40 -8.25 0.99
CA HIS A 420 -19.57 -9.39 1.37
C HIS A 420 -19.52 -9.59 2.88
N ASP A 421 -20.19 -8.75 3.66
CA ASP A 421 -20.15 -8.81 5.11
C ASP A 421 -20.81 -10.11 5.61
N GLY A 422 -20.08 -10.83 6.46
CA GLY A 422 -20.48 -12.12 7.00
C GLY A 422 -20.60 -13.26 5.97
N LEU A 423 -20.18 -13.07 4.72
CA LEU A 423 -20.11 -14.16 3.73
C LEU A 423 -18.78 -14.90 3.85
N SER A 424 -18.84 -16.23 3.69
CA SER A 424 -17.64 -17.05 3.50
C SER A 424 -16.90 -16.64 2.22
N LYS A 425 -15.63 -17.05 2.10
CA LYS A 425 -14.84 -16.77 0.90
C LYS A 425 -15.45 -17.41 -0.35
N ALA A 426 -16.00 -18.61 -0.22
CA ALA A 426 -16.72 -19.30 -1.29
C ALA A 426 -17.93 -18.48 -1.77
N LYS A 427 -18.81 -18.07 -0.84
CA LYS A 427 -20.01 -17.27 -1.14
C LYS A 427 -19.67 -15.92 -1.76
N SER A 428 -18.66 -15.23 -1.23
CA SER A 428 -18.21 -13.95 -1.79
C SER A 428 -17.69 -14.09 -3.23
N SER A 429 -16.92 -15.15 -3.50
CA SER A 429 -16.39 -15.40 -4.85
C SER A 429 -17.50 -15.80 -5.82
N LEU A 430 -18.46 -16.61 -5.36
CA LEU A 430 -19.64 -16.99 -6.14
C LEU A 430 -20.51 -15.76 -6.47
N LEU A 431 -20.75 -14.88 -5.49
CA LEU A 431 -21.48 -13.62 -5.69
C LEU A 431 -20.85 -12.77 -6.80
N ILE A 432 -19.53 -12.59 -6.76
CA ILE A 432 -18.79 -11.87 -7.80
C ILE A 432 -18.93 -12.55 -9.16
N GLN A 433 -18.83 -13.88 -9.23
CA GLN A 433 -18.96 -14.63 -10.48
C GLN A 433 -20.37 -14.52 -11.08
N ILE A 434 -21.43 -14.59 -10.26
CA ILE A 434 -22.82 -14.39 -10.67
C ILE A 434 -22.99 -12.97 -11.24
N ARG A 435 -22.57 -11.95 -10.49
CA ARG A 435 -22.73 -10.54 -10.87
C ARG A 435 -21.96 -10.17 -12.14
N THR A 436 -20.81 -10.79 -12.35
CA THR A 436 -19.99 -10.56 -13.55
C THR A 436 -20.40 -11.42 -14.74
N GLY A 437 -21.24 -12.45 -14.53
CA GLY A 437 -21.56 -13.48 -15.52
C GLY A 437 -20.38 -14.39 -15.88
N ALA A 438 -19.21 -14.20 -15.25
CA ALA A 438 -18.04 -15.04 -15.44
C ALA A 438 -18.06 -16.16 -14.40
N ILE A 439 -18.92 -17.15 -14.62
CA ILE A 439 -19.22 -18.26 -13.70
C ILE A 439 -19.12 -19.60 -14.44
N GLY A 440 -18.83 -20.69 -13.73
CA GLY A 440 -18.70 -22.03 -14.31
C GLY A 440 -20.00 -22.70 -14.81
N LEU A 441 -20.93 -21.95 -15.41
CA LEU A 441 -22.16 -22.45 -16.04
C LEU A 441 -22.01 -22.57 -17.55
N ARG A 442 -22.86 -23.37 -18.21
CA ARG A 442 -22.71 -23.68 -19.65
C ARG A 442 -22.65 -22.45 -20.54
N ASP A 443 -23.46 -21.41 -20.27
CA ASP A 443 -23.46 -20.20 -21.09
C ASP A 443 -22.07 -19.55 -21.20
N PHE A 444 -21.42 -19.37 -20.05
CA PHE A 444 -20.09 -18.79 -19.98
C PHE A 444 -19.02 -19.74 -20.52
N LEU A 445 -19.09 -21.03 -20.16
CA LEU A 445 -18.11 -22.03 -20.62
C LEU A 445 -18.14 -22.22 -22.14
N PHE A 446 -19.34 -22.25 -22.74
CA PHE A 446 -19.54 -22.26 -24.18
C PHE A 446 -18.95 -21.01 -24.84
N THR A 447 -19.23 -19.82 -24.28
CA THR A 447 -18.68 -18.54 -24.75
C THR A 447 -17.15 -18.46 -24.62
N ARG A 448 -16.53 -19.36 -23.85
CA ARG A 448 -15.07 -19.50 -23.72
C ARG A 448 -14.48 -20.64 -24.55
N GLY A 449 -15.30 -21.41 -25.28
CA GLY A 449 -14.85 -22.51 -26.13
C GLY A 449 -14.31 -23.70 -25.35
N VAL A 450 -14.90 -24.03 -24.20
CA VAL A 450 -14.54 -25.24 -23.45
C VAL A 450 -15.00 -26.47 -24.25
N PRO A 451 -14.10 -27.39 -24.66
CA PRO A 451 -14.42 -28.46 -25.61
C PRO A 451 -15.60 -29.36 -25.19
N GLU A 452 -15.74 -29.64 -23.89
CA GLU A 452 -16.81 -30.50 -23.35
C GLU A 452 -18.20 -29.82 -23.33
N VAL A 453 -18.27 -28.51 -23.56
CA VAL A 453 -19.52 -27.74 -23.51
C VAL A 453 -19.95 -27.38 -24.93
N LEU A 454 -20.79 -28.25 -25.52
CA LEU A 454 -21.25 -28.14 -26.90
C LEU A 454 -22.36 -27.11 -27.11
N THR A 455 -23.08 -26.74 -26.05
CA THR A 455 -24.22 -25.82 -26.13
C THR A 455 -24.30 -24.91 -24.90
N PRO A 456 -24.67 -23.62 -25.06
CA PRO A 456 -24.93 -22.73 -23.94
C PRO A 456 -26.28 -23.00 -23.26
N ALA A 457 -27.12 -23.87 -23.84
CA ALA A 457 -28.47 -24.14 -23.37
C ALA A 457 -28.49 -24.88 -22.02
N CYS A 458 -29.44 -24.49 -21.18
CA CYS A 458 -29.80 -25.20 -19.97
C CYS A 458 -30.46 -26.54 -20.34
N LYS A 459 -30.29 -27.55 -19.49
CA LYS A 459 -30.92 -28.86 -19.67
C LYS A 459 -32.45 -28.83 -19.63
N CYS A 460 -33.06 -27.75 -19.11
CA CYS A 460 -34.51 -27.57 -19.09
C CYS A 460 -35.11 -27.20 -20.46
N GLY A 461 -34.29 -26.83 -21.46
CA GLY A 461 -34.77 -26.37 -22.77
C GLY A 461 -35.12 -24.87 -22.86
N GLU A 462 -35.46 -24.23 -21.75
CA GLU A 462 -36.03 -22.86 -21.70
C GLU A 462 -34.99 -21.72 -21.71
N GLY A 463 -33.86 -21.90 -22.41
CA GLY A 463 -32.86 -20.85 -22.65
C GLY A 463 -31.44 -21.17 -22.21
N ARG A 464 -30.60 -20.12 -22.13
CA ARG A 464 -29.16 -20.24 -21.83
C ARG A 464 -28.93 -20.47 -20.33
N GLU A 465 -28.00 -21.35 -19.98
CA GLU A 465 -27.70 -21.68 -18.58
C GLU A 465 -26.89 -20.56 -17.90
N THR A 466 -27.60 -19.55 -17.40
CA THR A 466 -27.05 -18.46 -16.58
C THR A 466 -27.55 -18.57 -15.14
N ALA A 467 -26.89 -17.90 -14.19
CA ALA A 467 -27.33 -17.88 -12.80
C ALA A 467 -28.74 -17.27 -12.65
N GLU A 468 -29.04 -16.25 -13.46
CA GLU A 468 -30.37 -15.66 -13.56
C GLU A 468 -31.40 -16.67 -14.05
N HIS A 469 -31.10 -17.40 -15.13
CA HIS A 469 -31.96 -18.46 -15.61
C HIS A 469 -32.20 -19.53 -14.55
N LEU A 470 -31.14 -20.01 -13.88
CA LEU A 470 -31.28 -21.02 -12.84
C LEU A 470 -32.16 -20.57 -11.67
N VAL A 471 -32.02 -19.32 -11.22
CA VAL A 471 -32.72 -18.81 -10.02
C VAL A 471 -34.15 -18.37 -10.34
N VAL A 472 -34.38 -17.72 -11.48
CA VAL A 472 -35.67 -17.07 -11.81
C VAL A 472 -36.53 -17.95 -12.73
N TRP A 473 -35.93 -18.59 -13.74
CA TRP A 473 -36.65 -19.13 -14.89
C TRP A 473 -36.62 -20.66 -14.99
N CYS A 474 -35.62 -21.34 -14.43
CA CYS A 474 -35.45 -22.77 -14.58
C CYS A 474 -36.53 -23.55 -13.81
N LEU A 475 -37.02 -24.63 -14.42
CA LEU A 475 -38.02 -25.55 -13.86
C LEU A 475 -37.51 -27.00 -13.75
N ALA A 476 -36.28 -27.29 -14.19
CA ALA A 476 -35.76 -28.65 -14.23
C ALA A 476 -35.41 -29.20 -12.82
N PRO A 477 -35.87 -30.40 -12.44
CA PRO A 477 -35.45 -31.07 -11.21
C PRO A 477 -33.92 -31.27 -11.14
N PRO A 478 -33.33 -31.32 -9.92
CA PRO A 478 -33.95 -31.26 -8.60
C PRO A 478 -34.24 -29.83 -8.11
N LEU A 479 -34.17 -28.83 -8.99
CA LEU A 479 -34.24 -27.42 -8.65
C LEU A 479 -35.70 -26.96 -8.46
N THR A 480 -36.36 -27.39 -7.38
CA THR A 480 -37.63 -26.77 -6.98
C THR A 480 -37.39 -25.31 -6.58
N ARG A 481 -38.12 -24.39 -7.20
CA ARG A 481 -37.99 -22.94 -6.93
C ARG A 481 -38.36 -22.64 -5.48
N ARG A 482 -37.38 -22.30 -4.64
CA ARG A 482 -37.60 -21.98 -3.22
C ARG A 482 -38.09 -20.53 -3.00
N TRP A 483 -38.16 -19.72 -4.06
CA TRP A 483 -38.27 -18.25 -3.97
C TRP A 483 -39.68 -17.69 -4.17
N GLU A 484 -40.67 -18.52 -4.47
CA GLU A 484 -42.03 -18.07 -4.83
C GLU A 484 -42.70 -17.22 -3.74
N ARG A 485 -42.38 -17.52 -2.47
CA ARG A 485 -42.81 -16.77 -1.28
C ARG A 485 -41.90 -15.60 -0.91
N THR A 486 -40.68 -15.51 -1.45
CA THR A 486 -39.70 -14.46 -1.13
C THR A 486 -39.67 -13.31 -2.14
N GLY A 487 -40.49 -13.38 -3.20
CA GLY A 487 -40.68 -12.28 -4.16
C GLY A 487 -39.62 -12.16 -5.26
N ILE A 488 -38.72 -13.14 -5.43
CA ILE A 488 -37.77 -13.14 -6.56
C ILE A 488 -38.47 -13.81 -7.75
N ARG A 489 -39.22 -13.02 -8.52
CA ARG A 489 -40.01 -13.51 -9.66
C ARG A 489 -39.49 -13.02 -11.00
N THR A 490 -38.83 -11.87 -10.99
CA THR A 490 -38.30 -11.25 -12.20
C THR A 490 -36.79 -11.13 -12.13
N ARG A 491 -36.22 -10.90 -13.31
CA ARG A 491 -34.81 -10.50 -13.46
C ARG A 491 -34.44 -9.29 -12.60
N ARG A 492 -35.32 -8.28 -12.53
CA ARG A 492 -35.08 -7.07 -11.74
C ARG A 492 -34.99 -7.40 -10.25
N ASP A 493 -35.83 -8.28 -9.74
CA ASP A 493 -35.82 -8.69 -8.33
C ASP A 493 -34.51 -9.43 -7.99
N PHE A 494 -34.08 -10.33 -8.88
CA PHE A 494 -32.83 -11.07 -8.73
C PHE A 494 -31.64 -10.13 -8.58
N TYR A 495 -31.47 -9.18 -9.51
CA TYR A 495 -30.38 -8.22 -9.42
C TYR A 495 -30.55 -7.27 -8.24
N SER A 496 -31.77 -6.82 -7.92
CA SER A 496 -32.01 -5.97 -6.74
C SER A 496 -31.56 -6.64 -5.43
N VAL A 497 -31.75 -7.96 -5.32
CA VAL A 497 -31.24 -8.76 -4.20
C VAL A 497 -29.71 -8.86 -4.23
N LEU A 498 -29.10 -9.19 -5.37
CA LEU A 498 -27.65 -9.34 -5.47
C LEU A 498 -26.88 -8.01 -5.31
N HIS A 499 -27.48 -6.89 -5.68
CA HIS A 499 -26.91 -5.55 -5.55
C HIS A 499 -27.26 -4.86 -4.23
N GLY A 500 -28.30 -5.34 -3.54
CA GLY A 500 -28.77 -4.79 -2.28
C GLY A 500 -27.75 -4.94 -1.15
N ILE A 501 -27.73 -3.93 -0.27
CA ILE A 501 -26.85 -3.88 0.91
C ILE A 501 -27.68 -4.00 2.20
N ASN A 502 -29.00 -3.79 2.11
CA ASN A 502 -29.90 -3.87 3.25
C ASN A 502 -29.90 -5.30 3.85
N PRO A 503 -30.15 -5.45 5.16
CA PRO A 503 -30.14 -6.76 5.83
C PRO A 503 -31.07 -7.80 5.18
N THR A 504 -32.21 -7.36 4.64
CA THR A 504 -33.18 -8.22 3.95
C THR A 504 -32.62 -8.78 2.64
N THR A 505 -32.05 -7.92 1.79
CA THR A 505 -31.44 -8.33 0.52
C THR A 505 -30.17 -9.15 0.74
N ALA A 506 -29.35 -8.80 1.74
CA ALA A 506 -28.18 -9.59 2.12
C ALA A 506 -28.56 -11.02 2.56
N ARG A 507 -29.65 -11.17 3.33
CA ARG A 507 -30.17 -12.48 3.75
C ARG A 507 -30.68 -13.28 2.55
N LEU A 508 -31.45 -12.67 1.65
CA LEU A 508 -31.93 -13.32 0.43
C LEU A 508 -30.78 -13.71 -0.51
N ALA A 509 -29.78 -12.84 -0.68
CA ALA A 509 -28.58 -13.12 -1.46
C ALA A 509 -27.82 -14.32 -0.89
N ARG A 510 -27.66 -14.40 0.44
CA ARG A 510 -27.05 -15.57 1.09
C ARG A 510 -27.81 -16.86 0.78
N ARG A 511 -29.14 -16.85 0.90
CA ARG A 511 -29.97 -18.02 0.55
C ARG A 511 -29.78 -18.44 -0.91
N ILE A 512 -29.73 -17.48 -1.84
CA ILE A 512 -29.43 -17.74 -3.26
C ILE A 512 -28.08 -18.41 -3.40
N LEU A 513 -27.04 -17.88 -2.76
CA LEU A 513 -25.68 -18.44 -2.84
C LEU A 513 -25.62 -19.86 -2.27
N ASP A 514 -26.25 -20.11 -1.11
CA ASP A 514 -26.36 -21.44 -0.51
C ASP A 514 -27.03 -22.42 -1.48
N TRP A 515 -28.18 -22.04 -2.02
CA TRP A 515 -28.92 -22.85 -2.97
C TRP A 515 -28.10 -23.12 -4.24
N VAL A 516 -27.42 -22.11 -4.80
CA VAL A 516 -26.55 -22.27 -5.97
C VAL A 516 -25.38 -23.22 -5.66
N MET A 517 -24.80 -23.16 -4.46
CA MET A 517 -23.73 -24.07 -4.03
C MET A 517 -24.24 -25.50 -3.82
N ASP A 518 -25.49 -25.67 -3.39
CA ASP A 518 -26.16 -26.97 -3.27
C ASP A 518 -26.48 -27.58 -4.64
N THR A 519 -26.52 -26.76 -5.71
CA THR A 519 -26.65 -27.30 -7.06
C THR A 519 -25.39 -28.05 -7.47
N VAL A 520 -25.56 -29.26 -8.01
CA VAL A 520 -24.46 -30.08 -8.57
C VAL A 520 -23.80 -29.41 -9.80
N LYS A 521 -24.34 -28.27 -10.27
CA LYS A 521 -23.88 -27.52 -11.44
C LYS A 521 -22.53 -26.84 -11.24
N LEU A 522 -22.14 -26.53 -10.01
CA LEU A 522 -20.87 -25.84 -9.71
C LEU A 522 -19.96 -26.72 -8.84
N PRO A 523 -19.36 -27.78 -9.41
CA PRO A 523 -18.58 -28.76 -8.65
C PRO A 523 -17.41 -28.11 -7.87
N MET A 524 -16.87 -27.00 -8.37
CA MET A 524 -15.80 -26.26 -7.70
C MET A 524 -16.14 -25.77 -6.29
N TYR A 525 -17.42 -25.58 -5.96
CA TYR A 525 -17.86 -25.11 -4.64
C TYR A 525 -18.31 -26.24 -3.70
N ARG A 526 -18.37 -27.48 -4.18
CA ARG A 526 -18.91 -28.63 -3.43
C ARG A 526 -18.18 -28.86 -2.10
N LEU A 527 -16.85 -28.89 -2.13
CA LEU A 527 -16.04 -29.08 -0.92
C LEU A 527 -16.27 -27.96 0.10
N ALA A 528 -16.26 -26.70 -0.36
CA ALA A 528 -16.50 -25.57 0.52
C ALA A 528 -17.91 -25.61 1.14
N ARG A 529 -18.90 -26.09 0.38
CA ARG A 529 -20.26 -26.27 0.88
C ARG A 529 -20.35 -27.40 1.91
N GLY A 530 -19.67 -28.51 1.69
CA GLY A 530 -19.59 -29.62 2.65
C GLY A 530 -19.03 -29.17 3.99
N LEU A 531 -17.89 -28.47 3.98
CA LEU A 531 -17.27 -27.92 5.19
C LEU A 531 -18.18 -26.94 5.93
N GLU A 532 -18.92 -26.09 5.21
CA GLU A 532 -19.88 -25.17 5.85
C GLU A 532 -21.07 -25.90 6.52
N LEU A 533 -21.48 -27.05 5.97
CA LEU A 533 -22.55 -27.86 6.56
C LEU A 533 -22.04 -28.63 7.79
N GLU A 534 -20.79 -29.10 7.75
CA GLU A 534 -20.11 -29.74 8.88
C GLU A 534 -19.87 -28.77 10.03
N GLU A 535 -19.49 -27.51 9.76
CA GLU A 535 -19.34 -26.47 10.79
C GLU A 535 -20.66 -26.04 11.43
N ALA A 536 -21.79 -26.28 10.76
CA ALA A 536 -23.12 -25.89 11.20
C ALA A 536 -23.92 -27.01 11.89
N ALA A 537 -23.46 -28.25 11.75
CA ALA A 537 -23.99 -29.44 12.43
C ALA A 537 -23.32 -29.58 13.80
#